data_AF-A0A925GUV6-F1
#
_entry.id   AF-A0A925GUV6-F1
#
_cell.length_a   1.000
_cell.length_b   1.000
_cell.length_c   1.000
_cell.angle_alpha   90.00
_cell.angle_beta   90.00
_cell.angle_gamma   90.00
#
_symmetry.space_group_name_H-M   'P 1'
#
loop_
_entity.id
_entity.type
_entity.pdbx_description
1 polymer ?
#
loop_
_entity_poly.entity_id
_entity_poly.type
_entity_poly.pdbx_seq_one_letter_code
_entity_poly.pdbx_strand_id
1 'polypeptide(L)'
;MRNRYTVKGSMRYADRLVSTLLATAALCSGQQLASEEHRARQLLSSPVIVDQAWGIYLAGRLHLPALNEKLVDLLGSFRTYISSETGSAEAGLVLTLFDALIENRARMSPTALLPYAQRWRDEVLILLAMQNPEEDLLMRLRQDPQGALQTRAWNNLLLRIRSGRLFVDLLKNISIQHTFLLVDEEGAGFAGGGGRGCNGCGIVMMPRDFPPVTLYRLTGGGEGRTVFIRGPVDSFYSRTTIPTNQQAGSSVAGCEPITQQEKLMYLADLAGATVDDTKRTFEPVTSIVWAGRVAAEQTMKIHLANQDQLIRSFIGQSRKSLRGDYVIDGLNLRLTPFVDDRRRSAVVPPPELQPVQVTLP
;
A
#
# COMPACT_ATOMS: atom_id res chain seq x y z
N MET A 1 77.93 -9.21 -2.64
CA MET A 1 77.58 -10.33 -3.54
C MET A 1 76.06 -10.50 -3.54
N ARG A 2 75.41 -10.26 -4.69
CA ARG A 2 73.95 -10.31 -4.88
C ARG A 2 73.59 -11.64 -5.52
N ASN A 3 72.68 -12.41 -4.93
CA ASN A 3 72.01 -13.52 -5.60
C ASN A 3 70.54 -13.17 -5.84
N ARG A 4 70.18 -12.98 -7.11
CA ARG A 4 68.79 -12.91 -7.59
C ARG A 4 68.42 -14.30 -8.08
N TYR A 5 67.48 -14.97 -7.40
CA TYR A 5 66.78 -16.11 -7.97
C TYR A 5 65.48 -15.62 -8.60
N THR A 6 65.39 -15.78 -9.91
CA THR A 6 64.19 -15.52 -10.72
C THR A 6 63.38 -16.81 -10.76
N VAL A 7 62.24 -16.87 -10.08
CA VAL A 7 61.26 -17.96 -10.25
C VAL A 7 60.25 -17.50 -11.31
N LYS A 8 60.50 -17.88 -12.56
CA LYS A 8 59.52 -17.81 -13.66
C LYS A 8 59.03 -19.23 -13.92
N GLY A 9 57.74 -19.49 -13.67
CA GLY A 9 57.04 -20.63 -14.25
C GLY A 9 56.27 -21.50 -13.28
N SER A 10 55.11 -21.03 -12.79
CA SER A 10 54.09 -21.92 -12.22
C SER A 10 52.67 -21.32 -12.19
N MET A 11 52.37 -20.30 -13.00
CA MET A 11 51.10 -19.54 -12.90
C MET A 11 50.12 -19.80 -14.06
N ARG A 12 50.24 -20.92 -14.80
CA ARG A 12 49.30 -21.27 -15.89
C ARG A 12 48.50 -22.56 -15.67
N TYR A 13 48.80 -23.35 -14.64
CA TYR A 13 48.08 -24.58 -14.32
C TYR A 13 46.99 -24.39 -13.26
N ALA A 14 47.17 -23.47 -12.32
CA ALA A 14 46.18 -23.16 -11.28
C ALA A 14 44.91 -22.52 -11.87
N ASP A 15 45.04 -21.59 -12.81
CA ASP A 15 43.89 -20.93 -13.45
C ASP A 15 43.02 -21.89 -14.27
N ARG A 16 43.63 -22.89 -14.93
CA ARG A 16 42.87 -23.90 -15.69
C ARG A 16 42.08 -24.83 -14.77
N LEU A 17 42.66 -25.28 -13.66
CA LEU A 17 41.97 -26.16 -12.71
C LEU A 17 40.81 -25.45 -11.99
N VAL A 18 40.96 -24.17 -11.64
CA VAL A 18 39.89 -23.37 -11.04
C VAL A 18 38.77 -23.10 -12.06
N SER A 19 39.08 -22.78 -13.31
CA SER A 19 38.06 -22.63 -14.36
C SER A 19 37.34 -23.93 -14.70
N THR A 20 38.02 -25.08 -14.70
CA THR A 20 37.37 -26.38 -14.94
C THR A 20 36.47 -26.79 -13.77
N LEU A 21 36.90 -26.57 -12.52
CA LEU A 21 36.08 -26.87 -11.33
C LEU A 21 34.81 -26.00 -11.25
N LEU A 22 34.93 -24.70 -11.55
CA LEU A 22 33.79 -23.78 -11.63
C LEU A 22 32.83 -24.17 -12.76
N ALA A 23 33.34 -24.61 -13.91
CA ALA A 23 32.51 -25.09 -15.02
C ALA A 23 31.76 -26.39 -14.65
N THR A 24 32.41 -27.35 -13.98
CA THR A 24 31.74 -28.58 -13.52
C THR A 24 30.71 -28.34 -12.43
N ALA A 25 30.97 -27.44 -11.47
CA ALA A 25 29.98 -27.07 -10.46
C ALA A 25 28.76 -26.39 -11.10
N ALA A 26 28.97 -25.48 -12.06
CA ALA A 26 27.90 -24.85 -12.83
C ALA A 26 27.10 -25.87 -13.68
N LEU A 27 27.77 -26.86 -14.27
CA LEU A 27 27.13 -27.95 -15.02
C LEU A 27 26.28 -28.85 -14.12
N CYS A 28 26.78 -29.24 -12.95
CA CYS A 28 26.01 -30.04 -11.99
C CYS A 28 24.81 -29.26 -11.44
N SER A 29 24.97 -27.97 -11.10
CA SER A 29 23.86 -27.12 -10.66
C SER A 29 22.83 -26.90 -11.77
N GLY A 30 23.26 -26.75 -13.03
CA GLY A 30 22.36 -26.63 -14.19
C GLY A 30 21.56 -27.91 -14.48
N GLN A 31 22.20 -29.08 -14.39
CA GLN A 31 21.51 -30.37 -14.55
C GLN A 31 20.49 -30.64 -13.45
N GLN A 32 20.84 -30.29 -12.20
CA GLN A 32 19.91 -30.41 -11.07
C GLN A 32 18.70 -29.48 -11.25
N LEU A 33 18.92 -28.22 -11.66
CA LEU A 33 17.83 -27.27 -11.91
C LEU A 33 16.91 -27.76 -13.05
N ALA A 34 17.47 -28.28 -14.14
CA ALA A 34 16.69 -28.82 -15.26
C ALA A 34 15.85 -30.05 -14.85
N SER A 35 16.40 -30.92 -13.99
CA SER A 35 15.67 -32.06 -13.43
C SER A 35 14.52 -31.61 -12.54
N GLU A 36 14.74 -30.63 -11.67
CA GLU A 36 13.69 -30.09 -10.79
C GLU A 36 12.63 -29.30 -11.58
N GLU A 37 13.01 -28.59 -12.64
CA GLU A 37 12.05 -27.96 -13.56
C GLU A 37 11.17 -29.03 -14.24
N HIS A 38 11.77 -30.12 -14.73
CA HIS A 38 11.01 -31.22 -15.33
C HIS A 38 10.02 -31.82 -14.32
N ARG A 39 10.47 -32.05 -13.08
CA ARG A 39 9.62 -32.53 -11.98
C ARG A 39 8.48 -31.55 -11.69
N ALA A 40 8.76 -30.24 -11.61
CA ALA A 40 7.74 -29.23 -11.39
C ALA A 40 6.67 -29.26 -12.50
N ARG A 41 7.06 -29.39 -13.77
CA ARG A 41 6.14 -29.52 -14.91
C ARG A 41 5.26 -30.76 -14.82
N GLN A 42 5.83 -31.91 -14.46
CA GLN A 42 5.09 -33.15 -14.27
C GLN A 42 4.03 -33.00 -13.16
N LEU A 43 4.45 -32.48 -12.00
CA LEU A 43 3.58 -32.26 -10.83
C LEU A 43 2.46 -31.25 -11.13
N LEU A 44 2.76 -30.15 -11.83
CA LEU A 44 1.77 -29.17 -12.27
C LEU A 44 0.69 -29.75 -13.20
N SER A 45 1.02 -30.85 -13.89
CA SER A 45 0.10 -31.53 -14.82
C SER A 45 -0.67 -32.67 -14.15
N SER A 46 -0.36 -33.01 -12.90
CA SER A 46 -1.07 -34.06 -12.14
C SER A 46 -2.53 -33.66 -11.90
N PRO A 47 -3.49 -34.59 -11.93
CA PRO A 47 -4.87 -34.32 -11.50
C PRO A 47 -5.01 -34.24 -9.98
N VAL A 48 -3.97 -34.61 -9.22
CA VAL A 48 -3.99 -34.62 -7.75
C VAL A 48 -3.63 -33.23 -7.22
N ILE A 49 -4.51 -32.63 -6.42
CA ILE A 49 -4.33 -31.27 -5.88
C ILE A 49 -2.99 -31.11 -5.14
N VAL A 50 -2.61 -32.08 -4.32
CA VAL A 50 -1.35 -32.03 -3.55
C VAL A 50 -0.13 -32.02 -4.48
N ASP A 51 -0.13 -32.84 -5.53
CA ASP A 51 0.94 -32.85 -6.52
C ASP A 51 1.00 -31.50 -7.26
N GLN A 52 -0.16 -30.97 -7.68
CA GLN A 52 -0.21 -29.64 -8.30
C GLN A 52 0.38 -28.57 -7.37
N ALA A 53 0.03 -28.59 -6.08
CA ALA A 53 0.58 -27.67 -5.10
C ALA A 53 2.11 -27.78 -5.02
N TRP A 54 2.68 -28.98 -4.98
CA TRP A 54 4.13 -29.18 -5.03
C TRP A 54 4.76 -28.65 -6.32
N GLY A 55 4.12 -28.86 -7.47
CA GLY A 55 4.56 -28.32 -8.76
C GLY A 55 4.61 -26.79 -8.76
N ILE A 56 3.56 -26.14 -8.24
CA ILE A 56 3.47 -24.69 -8.08
C ILE A 56 4.55 -24.18 -7.11
N TYR A 57 4.69 -24.83 -5.95
CA TYR A 57 5.69 -24.48 -4.95
C TYR A 57 7.11 -24.52 -5.53
N LEU A 58 7.46 -25.59 -6.25
CA LEU A 58 8.77 -25.71 -6.90
C LEU A 58 8.97 -24.62 -7.96
N ALA A 59 7.94 -24.31 -8.74
CA ALA A 59 7.98 -23.25 -9.75
C ALA A 59 8.31 -21.88 -9.16
N GLY A 60 7.73 -21.55 -8.00
CA GLY A 60 8.04 -20.32 -7.26
C GLY A 60 9.41 -20.35 -6.58
N ARG A 61 9.68 -21.43 -5.82
CA ARG A 61 10.90 -21.55 -5.00
C ARG A 61 12.19 -21.53 -5.81
N LEU A 62 12.15 -22.11 -7.00
CA LEU A 62 13.28 -22.19 -7.94
C LEU A 62 13.30 -21.03 -8.93
N HIS A 63 12.38 -20.07 -8.81
CA HIS A 63 12.22 -18.94 -9.71
C HIS A 63 12.19 -19.34 -11.19
N LEU A 64 11.26 -20.22 -11.59
CA LEU A 64 11.18 -20.79 -12.94
C LEU A 64 10.27 -19.95 -13.86
N PRO A 65 10.78 -18.92 -14.57
CA PRO A 65 9.93 -18.05 -15.40
C PRO A 65 9.28 -18.78 -16.57
N ALA A 66 9.87 -19.88 -17.03
CA ALA A 66 9.35 -20.72 -18.11
C ALA A 66 8.03 -21.43 -17.75
N LEU A 67 7.56 -21.31 -16.50
CA LEU A 67 6.28 -21.82 -16.02
C LEU A 67 5.25 -20.71 -15.79
N ASN A 68 5.60 -19.43 -15.94
CA ASN A 68 4.73 -18.32 -15.59
C ASN A 68 3.40 -18.32 -16.36
N GLU A 69 3.42 -18.59 -17.66
CA GLU A 69 2.18 -18.68 -18.46
C GLU A 69 1.24 -19.75 -17.90
N LYS A 70 1.79 -20.93 -17.58
CA LYS A 70 1.02 -22.03 -16.99
C LYS A 70 0.47 -21.67 -15.61
N LEU A 71 1.24 -20.97 -14.77
CA LEU A 71 0.77 -20.49 -13.47
C LEU A 71 -0.36 -19.47 -13.62
N VAL A 72 -0.27 -18.57 -14.61
CA VAL A 72 -1.34 -17.61 -14.92
C VAL A 72 -2.59 -18.32 -15.41
N ASP A 73 -2.47 -19.34 -16.26
CA ASP A 73 -3.62 -20.14 -16.70
C ASP A 73 -4.33 -20.82 -15.52
N LEU A 74 -3.56 -21.31 -14.53
CA LEU A 74 -4.12 -21.91 -13.32
C LEU A 74 -4.94 -20.91 -12.49
N LEU A 75 -4.63 -19.61 -12.50
CA LEU A 75 -5.51 -18.60 -11.88
C LEU A 75 -6.89 -18.59 -12.54
N GLY A 76 -6.97 -18.84 -13.84
CA GLY A 76 -8.25 -18.98 -14.55
C GLY A 76 -9.01 -20.22 -14.09
N SER A 77 -8.31 -21.36 -14.00
CA SER A 77 -8.90 -22.65 -13.61
C SER A 77 -9.34 -22.71 -12.14
N PHE A 78 -8.63 -22.03 -11.23
CA PHE A 78 -8.91 -22.07 -9.79
C PHE A 78 -9.96 -21.07 -9.32
N ARG A 79 -10.70 -20.42 -10.23
CA ARG A 79 -11.76 -19.48 -9.86
C ARG A 79 -12.84 -20.10 -8.96
N THR A 80 -13.12 -21.39 -9.13
CA THR A 80 -14.08 -22.12 -8.29
C THR A 80 -13.60 -22.30 -6.84
N TYR A 81 -12.29 -22.10 -6.57
CA TYR A 81 -11.68 -22.25 -5.26
C TYR A 81 -11.60 -20.94 -4.46
N ILE A 82 -12.04 -19.82 -5.02
CA ILE A 82 -11.99 -18.51 -4.36
C ILE A 82 -12.76 -18.54 -3.03
N SER A 83 -13.88 -19.24 -2.95
CA SER A 83 -14.71 -19.32 -1.74
C SER A 83 -14.38 -20.52 -0.84
N SER A 84 -13.41 -21.38 -1.18
CA SER A 84 -13.07 -22.58 -0.41
C SER A 84 -12.72 -22.28 1.04
N GLU A 85 -13.06 -23.14 2.00
CA GLU A 85 -12.83 -22.89 3.42
C GLU A 85 -11.35 -22.64 3.76
N THR A 86 -11.05 -21.75 4.69
CA THR A 86 -9.66 -21.51 5.13
C THR A 86 -9.08 -22.79 5.72
N GLY A 87 -7.91 -23.22 5.24
CA GLY A 87 -7.27 -24.48 5.64
C GLY A 87 -7.65 -25.70 4.79
N SER A 88 -8.59 -25.54 3.84
CA SER A 88 -8.86 -26.56 2.81
C SER A 88 -7.70 -26.72 1.82
N ALA A 89 -7.67 -27.86 1.14
CA ALA A 89 -6.67 -28.14 0.10
C ALA A 89 -6.73 -27.11 -1.03
N GLU A 90 -7.93 -26.72 -1.43
CA GLU A 90 -8.20 -25.73 -2.46
C GLU A 90 -7.70 -24.34 -2.07
N ALA A 91 -7.94 -23.92 -0.82
CA ALA A 91 -7.40 -22.65 -0.31
C ALA A 91 -5.87 -22.67 -0.23
N GLY A 92 -5.27 -23.78 0.21
CA GLY A 92 -3.82 -23.98 0.23
C GLY A 92 -3.20 -23.94 -1.17
N LEU A 93 -3.90 -24.50 -2.16
CA LEU A 93 -3.48 -24.50 -3.56
C LEU A 93 -3.46 -23.07 -4.14
N VAL A 94 -4.50 -22.28 -3.87
CA VAL A 94 -4.58 -20.86 -4.28
C VAL A 94 -3.48 -20.02 -3.62
N LEU A 95 -3.22 -20.20 -2.32
CA LEU A 95 -2.13 -19.53 -1.62
C LEU A 95 -0.76 -19.87 -2.20
N THR A 96 -0.52 -21.15 -2.48
CA THR A 96 0.73 -21.62 -3.10
C THR A 96 0.89 -21.01 -4.50
N LEU A 97 -0.20 -20.86 -5.25
CA LEU A 97 -0.20 -20.21 -6.56
C LEU A 97 0.17 -18.73 -6.46
N PHE A 98 -0.43 -18.00 -5.54
CA PHE A 98 -0.06 -16.59 -5.32
C PHE A 98 1.40 -16.42 -4.93
N ASP A 99 1.91 -17.27 -4.04
CA ASP A 99 3.34 -17.23 -3.66
C ASP A 99 4.24 -17.43 -4.88
N ALA A 100 3.97 -18.44 -5.71
CA ALA A 100 4.77 -18.69 -6.91
C ALA A 100 4.71 -17.52 -7.91
N LEU A 101 3.54 -16.92 -8.10
CA LEU A 101 3.39 -15.76 -8.98
C LEU A 101 4.13 -14.52 -8.46
N ILE A 102 4.12 -14.29 -7.14
CA ILE A 102 4.82 -13.18 -6.48
C ILE A 102 6.33 -13.39 -6.55
N GLU A 103 6.83 -14.57 -6.17
CA GLU A 103 8.26 -14.91 -6.18
C GLU A 103 8.84 -14.88 -7.61
N ASN A 104 8.07 -15.28 -8.62
CA ASN A 104 8.48 -15.21 -10.02
C ASN A 104 8.28 -13.84 -10.66
N ARG A 105 7.65 -12.89 -9.93
CA ARG A 105 7.23 -11.58 -10.47
C ARG A 105 6.49 -11.74 -11.79
N ALA A 106 5.58 -12.72 -11.84
CA ALA A 106 4.90 -13.11 -13.06
C ALA A 106 4.09 -11.93 -13.62
N ARG A 107 4.26 -11.65 -14.91
CA ARG A 107 3.43 -10.67 -15.62
C ARG A 107 2.13 -11.34 -16.04
N MET A 108 1.01 -10.68 -15.77
CA MET A 108 -0.31 -11.15 -16.17
C MET A 108 -1.20 -9.95 -16.49
N SER A 109 -2.42 -10.19 -16.96
CA SER A 109 -3.39 -9.11 -17.04
C SER A 109 -3.91 -8.79 -15.64
N PRO A 110 -3.92 -7.50 -15.21
CA PRO A 110 -4.52 -7.09 -13.95
C PRO A 110 -5.98 -7.56 -13.77
N THR A 111 -6.73 -7.72 -14.87
CA THR A 111 -8.12 -8.19 -14.83
C THR A 111 -8.26 -9.66 -14.42
N ALA A 112 -7.20 -10.47 -14.57
CA ALA A 112 -7.19 -11.86 -14.11
C ALA A 112 -7.28 -11.97 -12.58
N LEU A 113 -6.86 -10.91 -11.87
CA LEU A 113 -6.86 -10.85 -10.40
C LEU A 113 -8.21 -10.41 -9.81
N LEU A 114 -9.09 -9.80 -10.62
CA LEU A 114 -10.39 -9.27 -10.17
C LEU A 114 -11.23 -10.27 -9.35
N PRO A 115 -11.38 -11.54 -9.77
CA PRO A 115 -12.18 -12.50 -9.02
C PRO A 115 -11.65 -12.75 -7.60
N TYR A 116 -10.34 -12.61 -7.40
CA TYR A 116 -9.66 -12.92 -6.15
C TYR A 116 -9.63 -11.73 -5.19
N ALA A 117 -9.89 -10.51 -5.69
CA ALA A 117 -9.63 -9.26 -5.01
C ALA A 117 -10.44 -9.02 -3.73
N GLN A 118 -11.51 -9.78 -3.46
CA GLN A 118 -12.24 -9.65 -2.19
C GLN A 118 -11.60 -10.49 -1.07
N ARG A 119 -11.13 -11.70 -1.39
CA ARG A 119 -10.63 -12.65 -0.39
C ARG A 119 -9.11 -12.62 -0.24
N TRP A 120 -8.40 -12.55 -1.35
CA TRP A 120 -6.93 -12.63 -1.44
C TRP A 120 -6.36 -11.24 -1.69
N ARG A 121 -6.86 -10.25 -0.94
CA ARG A 121 -6.60 -8.81 -1.15
C ARG A 121 -5.12 -8.49 -1.12
N ASP A 122 -4.40 -9.03 -0.15
CA ASP A 122 -3.00 -8.69 0.10
C ASP A 122 -2.13 -9.22 -1.05
N GLU A 123 -2.34 -10.47 -1.46
CA GLU A 123 -1.66 -11.08 -2.61
C GLU A 123 -1.97 -10.34 -3.92
N VAL A 124 -3.25 -10.00 -4.14
CA VAL A 124 -3.70 -9.22 -5.31
C VAL A 124 -3.04 -7.83 -5.33
N LEU A 125 -2.99 -7.13 -4.20
CA LEU A 125 -2.34 -5.82 -4.08
C LEU A 125 -0.84 -5.89 -4.38
N ILE A 126 -0.15 -6.91 -3.87
CA ILE A 126 1.28 -7.13 -4.11
C ILE A 126 1.52 -7.37 -5.62
N LEU A 127 0.74 -8.25 -6.25
CA LEU A 127 0.86 -8.51 -7.68
C LEU A 127 0.51 -7.30 -8.55
N LEU A 128 -0.51 -6.52 -8.16
CA LEU A 128 -0.85 -5.28 -8.87
C LEU A 128 0.24 -4.22 -8.75
N ALA A 129 0.95 -4.14 -7.61
CA ALA A 129 2.07 -3.21 -7.44
C ALA A 129 3.27 -3.54 -8.32
N MET A 130 3.47 -4.82 -8.63
CA MET A 130 4.46 -5.28 -9.60
C MET A 130 4.05 -5.00 -11.05
N GLN A 131 2.79 -4.69 -11.28
CA GLN A 131 2.21 -4.37 -12.57
C GLN A 131 1.97 -2.87 -12.70
N ASN A 132 1.65 -2.41 -13.90
CA ASN A 132 1.20 -1.04 -14.17
C ASN A 132 -0.28 -1.06 -14.52
N PRO A 133 -1.18 -1.30 -13.55
CA PRO A 133 -2.61 -1.40 -13.82
C PRO A 133 -3.21 -0.04 -14.20
N GLU A 134 -4.28 -0.09 -14.99
CA GLU A 134 -5.05 1.08 -15.39
C GLU A 134 -5.84 1.67 -14.22
N GLU A 135 -6.09 2.97 -14.27
CA GLU A 135 -6.79 3.71 -13.20
C GLU A 135 -8.19 3.16 -12.93
N ASP A 136 -8.96 2.84 -13.97
CA ASP A 136 -10.33 2.33 -13.82
C ASP A 136 -10.39 1.06 -12.99
N LEU A 137 -9.43 0.16 -13.22
CA LEU A 137 -9.33 -1.08 -12.47
C LEU A 137 -9.00 -0.81 -11.00
N LEU A 138 -8.00 0.05 -10.74
CA LEU A 138 -7.60 0.42 -9.39
C LEU A 138 -8.75 1.10 -8.63
N MET A 139 -9.46 2.03 -9.28
CA MET A 139 -10.60 2.72 -8.69
C MET A 139 -11.74 1.76 -8.36
N ARG A 140 -12.01 0.77 -9.24
CA ARG A 140 -13.00 -0.28 -8.99
C ARG A 140 -12.63 -1.15 -7.79
N LEU A 141 -11.37 -1.59 -7.72
CA LEU A 141 -10.88 -2.46 -6.64
C LEU A 141 -10.81 -1.75 -5.29
N ARG A 142 -10.60 -0.43 -5.29
CA ARG A 142 -10.55 0.40 -4.09
C ARG A 142 -11.90 0.57 -3.39
N GLN A 143 -13.04 0.33 -4.04
CA GLN A 143 -14.37 0.67 -3.49
C GLN A 143 -14.77 -0.09 -2.19
N ASP A 144 -14.03 -1.14 -1.80
CA ASP A 144 -14.22 -1.87 -0.55
C ASP A 144 -12.88 -2.14 0.17
N PRO A 145 -12.18 -1.10 0.66
CA PRO A 145 -10.92 -1.30 1.35
C PRO A 145 -11.22 -1.63 2.82
N GLN A 146 -10.94 -2.86 3.22
CA GLN A 146 -11.06 -3.28 4.62
C GLN A 146 -9.86 -2.81 5.43
N GLY A 147 -9.86 -1.52 5.78
CA GLY A 147 -8.90 -0.94 6.72
C GLY A 147 -7.82 -0.06 6.09
N ALA A 148 -7.03 0.57 6.95
CA ALA A 148 -6.04 1.59 6.61
C ALA A 148 -4.90 1.03 5.77
N LEU A 149 -4.45 -0.20 6.03
CA LEU A 149 -3.30 -0.78 5.33
C LEU A 149 -3.60 -1.00 3.83
N GLN A 150 -4.76 -1.59 3.53
CA GLN A 150 -5.22 -1.76 2.16
C GLN A 150 -5.53 -0.40 1.52
N THR A 151 -6.19 0.51 2.26
CA THR A 151 -6.47 1.87 1.76
C THR A 151 -5.18 2.60 1.36
N ARG A 152 -4.12 2.53 2.19
CA ARG A 152 -2.80 3.11 1.88
C ARG A 152 -2.21 2.50 0.61
N ALA A 153 -2.22 1.17 0.49
CA ALA A 153 -1.68 0.48 -0.68
C ALA A 153 -2.41 0.88 -1.97
N TRP A 154 -3.75 0.93 -1.95
CA TRP A 154 -4.56 1.40 -3.08
C TRP A 154 -4.26 2.86 -3.43
N ASN A 155 -4.20 3.73 -2.42
CA ASN A 155 -3.89 5.14 -2.64
C ASN A 155 -2.48 5.33 -3.21
N ASN A 156 -1.49 4.57 -2.75
CA ASN A 156 -0.14 4.60 -3.31
C ASN A 156 -0.10 4.13 -4.77
N LEU A 157 -0.89 3.12 -5.15
CA LEU A 157 -0.99 2.66 -6.55
C LEU A 157 -1.56 3.75 -7.46
N LEU A 158 -2.65 4.37 -7.02
CA LEU A 158 -3.32 5.47 -7.72
C LEU A 158 -2.46 6.75 -7.75
N LEU A 159 -1.69 6.99 -6.69
CA LEU A 159 -0.74 8.11 -6.62
C LEU A 159 0.39 7.98 -7.65
N ARG A 160 0.92 6.76 -7.83
CA ARG A 160 1.99 6.49 -8.81
C ARG A 160 1.60 6.87 -10.24
N ILE A 161 0.31 6.78 -10.55
CA ILE A 161 -0.24 7.20 -11.86
C ILE A 161 -0.83 8.62 -11.84
N ARG A 162 -0.67 9.36 -10.74
CA ARG A 162 -1.22 10.72 -10.51
C ARG A 162 -2.74 10.81 -10.72
N SER A 163 -3.48 9.82 -10.24
CA SER A 163 -4.94 9.70 -10.41
C SER A 163 -5.69 10.96 -9.95
N GLY A 164 -6.35 11.64 -10.89
CA GLY A 164 -7.26 12.74 -10.56
C GLY A 164 -8.53 12.28 -9.87
N ARG A 165 -8.98 11.04 -10.12
CA ARG A 165 -10.13 10.45 -9.42
C ARG A 165 -9.85 10.20 -7.94
N LEU A 166 -8.63 9.75 -7.60
CA LEU A 166 -8.17 9.68 -6.21
C LEU A 166 -8.18 11.06 -5.56
N PHE A 167 -7.66 12.08 -6.25
CA PHE A 167 -7.64 13.45 -5.73
C PHE A 167 -9.06 13.95 -5.39
N VAL A 168 -10.01 13.80 -6.30
CA VAL A 168 -11.41 14.18 -6.07
C VAL A 168 -12.05 13.39 -4.92
N ASP A 169 -11.77 12.08 -4.84
CA ASP A 169 -12.27 11.25 -3.75
C ASP A 169 -11.71 11.66 -2.39
N LEU A 170 -10.42 11.99 -2.31
CA LEU A 170 -9.82 12.52 -1.10
C LEU A 170 -10.43 13.86 -0.68
N LEU A 171 -10.66 14.77 -1.63
CA LEU A 171 -11.35 16.04 -1.35
C LEU A 171 -12.79 15.86 -0.85
N LYS A 172 -13.51 14.83 -1.33
CA LYS A 172 -14.87 14.52 -0.82
C LYS A 172 -14.85 14.00 0.62
N ASN A 173 -13.77 13.29 0.98
CA ASN A 173 -13.67 12.58 2.25
C ASN A 173 -12.78 13.29 3.28
N ILE A 174 -12.24 14.46 2.97
CA ILE A 174 -11.44 15.25 3.89
C ILE A 174 -12.33 16.12 4.77
N SER A 175 -12.01 16.19 6.05
CA SER A 175 -12.61 17.21 6.92
C SER A 175 -11.96 18.55 6.64
N ILE A 176 -12.73 19.57 6.28
CA ILE A 176 -12.20 20.93 6.10
C ILE A 176 -12.66 21.75 7.29
N GLN A 177 -11.70 22.18 8.11
CA GLN A 177 -11.98 22.88 9.36
C GLN A 177 -11.15 24.15 9.47
N HIS A 178 -11.73 25.21 10.02
CA HIS A 178 -10.96 26.36 10.50
C HIS A 178 -11.04 26.40 12.02
N THR A 179 -9.91 26.28 12.71
CA THR A 179 -9.90 26.36 14.17
C THR A 179 -9.54 27.78 14.60
N PHE A 180 -10.46 28.45 15.30
CA PHE A 180 -10.25 29.76 15.89
C PHE A 180 -9.98 29.60 17.38
N LEU A 181 -8.80 30.02 17.83
CA LEU A 181 -8.46 30.07 19.25
C LEU A 181 -8.76 31.49 19.75
N LEU A 182 -9.78 31.63 20.61
CA LEU A 182 -10.04 32.91 21.27
C LEU A 182 -9.19 33.01 22.53
N VAL A 183 -8.30 34.00 22.58
CA VAL A 183 -7.35 34.18 23.69
C VAL A 183 -7.42 35.62 24.21
N ASP A 184 -7.05 35.80 25.48
CA ASP A 184 -6.91 37.15 26.06
C ASP A 184 -5.58 37.81 25.66
N GLU A 185 -4.52 37.01 25.47
CA GLU A 185 -3.16 37.43 25.16
C GLU A 185 -2.51 36.44 24.17
N GLU A 186 -1.54 36.88 23.37
CA GLU A 186 -0.85 36.04 22.38
C GLU A 186 0.00 34.94 23.04
N GLY A 187 0.08 33.74 22.44
CA GLY A 187 1.09 32.73 22.80
C GLY A 187 0.60 31.34 23.29
N ALA A 188 -0.68 30.99 23.15
CA ALA A 188 -1.17 29.65 23.54
C ALA A 188 -0.98 28.61 22.41
N GLY A 189 -0.33 27.47 22.72
CA GLY A 189 -0.09 26.36 21.78
C GLY A 189 -1.03 25.15 21.95
N PHE A 190 -1.14 24.32 20.90
CA PHE A 190 -1.97 23.11 20.84
C PHE A 190 -1.11 21.85 20.61
N ALA A 191 -1.45 20.74 21.28
CA ALA A 191 -0.94 19.41 20.96
C ALA A 191 -2.04 18.34 21.16
N GLY A 192 -2.19 17.44 20.19
CA GLY A 192 -3.12 16.32 20.27
C GLY A 192 -2.56 15.12 19.51
N GLY A 193 -2.62 13.94 20.13
CA GLY A 193 -2.24 12.67 19.54
C GLY A 193 -3.08 11.55 20.14
N GLY A 194 -3.62 10.68 19.29
CA GLY A 194 -4.39 9.52 19.70
C GLY A 194 -4.24 8.40 18.69
N GLY A 195 -3.87 7.22 19.15
CA GLY A 195 -3.87 5.99 18.38
C GLY A 195 -4.59 4.89 19.17
N ARG A 196 -5.52 4.19 18.52
CA ARG A 196 -6.07 2.90 18.99
C ARG A 196 -5.80 1.89 17.89
N GLY A 197 -5.33 0.70 18.26
CA GLY A 197 -5.19 -0.45 17.37
C GLY A 197 -6.23 -1.52 17.69
N CYS A 198 -6.71 -2.20 16.65
CA CYS A 198 -7.50 -3.43 16.77
C CYS A 198 -6.63 -4.63 16.36
N ASN A 199 -6.61 -5.68 17.19
CA ASN A 199 -5.95 -6.94 16.91
C ASN A 199 -6.99 -8.07 16.88
N GLY A 200 -7.13 -8.75 15.74
CA GLY A 200 -7.84 -10.03 15.66
C GLY A 200 -6.84 -11.19 15.68
N CYS A 201 -7.14 -12.27 16.40
CA CYS A 201 -6.31 -13.49 16.46
C CYS A 201 -7.03 -14.65 15.76
N GLY A 202 -6.33 -15.34 14.86
CA GLY A 202 -6.77 -16.59 14.24
C GLY A 202 -5.62 -17.59 14.12
N ILE A 203 -5.93 -18.83 13.78
CA ILE A 203 -4.95 -19.88 13.48
C ILE A 203 -5.26 -20.38 12.07
N VAL A 204 -4.24 -20.54 11.24
CA VAL A 204 -4.36 -21.18 9.93
C VAL A 204 -3.61 -22.50 9.99
N MET A 205 -4.30 -23.60 9.73
CA MET A 205 -3.74 -24.94 9.63
C MET A 205 -3.61 -25.31 8.15
N MET A 206 -2.46 -25.86 7.76
CA MET A 206 -2.28 -26.35 6.39
C MET A 206 -2.82 -27.78 6.24
N PRO A 207 -3.38 -28.12 5.07
CA PRO A 207 -3.80 -29.48 4.78
C PRO A 207 -2.60 -30.43 4.82
N ARG A 208 -2.89 -31.70 5.11
CA ARG A 208 -1.85 -32.73 5.20
C ARG A 208 -1.13 -32.91 3.86
N ASP A 209 0.19 -33.12 3.93
CA ASP A 209 1.08 -33.43 2.81
C ASP A 209 1.25 -32.32 1.75
N PHE A 210 0.68 -31.14 2.01
CA PHE A 210 0.94 -29.94 1.22
C PHE A 210 2.40 -29.48 1.32
N PRO A 211 2.93 -28.82 0.27
CA PRO A 211 4.20 -28.11 0.40
C PRO A 211 4.10 -27.02 1.47
N PRO A 212 5.23 -26.44 1.90
CA PRO A 212 5.19 -25.22 2.70
C PRO A 212 4.38 -24.14 1.99
N VAL A 213 3.40 -23.55 2.70
CA VAL A 213 2.51 -22.53 2.13
C VAL A 213 2.84 -21.18 2.74
N THR A 214 2.90 -20.16 1.90
CA THR A 214 3.22 -18.81 2.32
C THR A 214 1.96 -17.96 2.47
N LEU A 215 1.85 -17.25 3.58
CA LEU A 215 0.86 -16.21 3.80
C LEU A 215 1.51 -14.84 3.61
N TYR A 216 0.87 -14.01 2.78
CA TYR A 216 1.20 -12.60 2.66
C TYR A 216 0.22 -11.79 3.50
N ARG A 217 0.75 -10.83 4.25
CA ARG A 217 -0.05 -9.91 5.06
C ARG A 217 0.45 -8.50 4.91
N LEU A 218 -0.44 -7.57 4.58
CA LEU A 218 -0.11 -6.15 4.69
C LEU A 218 0.06 -5.76 6.15
N THR A 219 1.14 -5.04 6.46
CA THR A 219 1.46 -4.65 7.83
C THR A 219 1.99 -3.23 7.90
N GLY A 220 2.12 -2.69 9.12
CA GLY A 220 2.96 -1.52 9.35
C GLY A 220 4.43 -1.82 9.04
N GLY A 221 5.23 -0.75 8.96
CA GLY A 221 6.68 -0.85 8.81
C GLY A 221 7.36 -1.46 10.03
N GLY A 222 8.62 -1.84 9.88
CA GLY A 222 9.43 -2.45 10.93
C GLY A 222 10.45 -3.44 10.38
N GLU A 223 11.25 -4.01 11.27
CA GLU A 223 12.27 -5.01 10.90
C GLU A 223 11.62 -6.26 10.27
N GLY A 224 12.27 -6.81 9.24
CA GLY A 224 11.81 -7.99 8.52
C GLY A 224 10.58 -7.77 7.61
N ARG A 225 10.16 -6.52 7.37
CA ARG A 225 9.04 -6.18 6.48
C ARG A 225 9.54 -5.69 5.11
N THR A 226 8.80 -6.04 4.06
CA THR A 226 9.14 -5.65 2.68
C THR A 226 8.27 -4.48 2.26
N VAL A 227 8.90 -3.36 1.88
CA VAL A 227 8.19 -2.27 1.16
C VAL A 227 7.87 -2.76 -0.24
N PHE A 228 6.59 -2.79 -0.60
CA PHE A 228 6.15 -3.20 -1.95
C PHE A 228 5.59 -2.05 -2.77
N ILE A 229 5.13 -0.99 -2.11
CA ILE A 229 4.77 0.24 -2.78
C ILE A 229 5.07 1.45 -1.89
N ARG A 230 5.70 2.45 -2.50
CA ARG A 230 6.08 3.71 -1.84
C ARG A 230 5.03 4.79 -2.04
N GLY A 231 4.96 5.70 -1.08
CA GLY A 231 4.16 6.92 -1.15
C GLY A 231 4.32 7.74 0.13
N PRO A 232 3.38 8.66 0.43
CA PRO A 232 3.47 9.49 1.62
C PRO A 232 3.49 8.65 2.91
N VAL A 233 2.78 7.52 2.90
CA VAL A 233 2.95 6.45 3.87
C VAL A 233 3.24 5.16 3.10
N ASP A 234 4.47 4.68 3.20
CA ASP A 234 4.90 3.44 2.56
C ASP A 234 4.02 2.27 3.00
N SER A 235 3.75 1.36 2.07
CA SER A 235 3.01 0.13 2.36
C SER A 235 3.95 -1.07 2.37
N PHE A 236 3.81 -1.87 3.43
CA PHE A 236 4.66 -3.01 3.72
C PHE A 236 3.85 -4.29 3.71
N TYR A 237 4.51 -5.40 3.42
CA TYR A 237 3.98 -6.72 3.73
C TYR A 237 4.98 -7.57 4.51
N SER A 238 4.47 -8.57 5.23
CA SER A 238 5.24 -9.71 5.72
C SER A 238 4.90 -10.98 4.96
N ARG A 239 5.91 -11.82 4.81
CA ARG A 239 5.85 -13.14 4.21
C ARG A 239 6.07 -14.18 5.30
N THR A 240 5.06 -15.00 5.60
CA THR A 240 5.17 -16.04 6.63
C THR A 240 4.96 -17.41 5.98
N THR A 241 5.99 -18.26 6.00
CA THR A 241 5.89 -19.62 5.47
C THR A 241 5.50 -20.58 6.58
N ILE A 242 4.39 -21.28 6.38
CA ILE A 242 3.91 -22.36 7.23
C ILE A 242 4.54 -23.66 6.71
N PRO A 243 5.35 -24.37 7.51
CA PRO A 243 5.92 -25.64 7.06
C PRO A 243 4.85 -26.70 6.80
N THR A 244 5.19 -27.71 6.00
CA THR A 244 4.34 -28.87 5.74
C THR A 244 3.83 -29.49 7.04
N ASN A 245 2.53 -29.80 7.08
CA ASN A 245 1.85 -30.39 8.24
C ASN A 245 1.90 -29.55 9.53
N GLN A 246 2.07 -28.22 9.41
CA GLN A 246 2.07 -27.31 10.55
C GLN A 246 0.98 -26.25 10.47
N GLN A 247 0.86 -25.46 11.54
CA GLN A 247 -0.07 -24.34 11.68
C GLN A 247 0.69 -23.07 12.06
N ALA A 248 0.10 -21.91 11.76
CA ALA A 248 0.63 -20.63 12.19
C ALA A 248 -0.49 -19.72 12.73
N GLY A 249 -0.11 -18.84 13.67
CA GLY A 249 -0.96 -17.74 14.08
C GLY A 249 -1.13 -16.73 12.95
N SER A 250 -2.35 -16.23 12.80
CA SER A 250 -2.70 -15.18 11.86
C SER A 250 -3.33 -14.03 12.63
N SER A 251 -2.68 -12.88 12.66
CA SER A 251 -3.26 -11.65 13.18
C SER A 251 -3.77 -10.77 12.06
N VAL A 252 -4.93 -10.14 12.25
CA VAL A 252 -5.40 -9.05 11.37
C VAL A 252 -5.15 -7.73 12.10
N ALA A 253 -4.49 -6.80 11.42
CA ALA A 253 -4.19 -5.46 11.91
C ALA A 253 -4.72 -4.42 10.90
N GLY A 254 -4.83 -3.16 11.33
CA GLY A 254 -5.11 -2.04 10.45
C GLY A 254 -6.57 -1.89 10.05
N CYS A 255 -7.52 -2.32 10.88
CA CYS A 255 -8.96 -2.22 10.60
C CYS A 255 -9.50 -0.78 10.67
N GLU A 256 -8.75 0.14 11.26
CA GLU A 256 -9.09 1.56 11.30
C GLU A 256 -9.07 2.18 9.89
N PRO A 257 -9.87 3.22 9.60
CA PRO A 257 -9.71 4.00 8.38
C PRO A 257 -8.41 4.81 8.41
N ILE A 258 -7.92 5.24 7.25
CA ILE A 258 -6.78 6.18 7.20
C ILE A 258 -7.14 7.48 7.91
N THR A 259 -6.15 8.04 8.59
CA THR A 259 -6.29 9.27 9.37
C THR A 259 -6.48 10.48 8.46
N GLN A 260 -6.99 11.55 9.03
CA GLN A 260 -7.10 12.85 8.37
C GLN A 260 -5.72 13.38 7.92
N GLN A 261 -4.69 13.22 8.76
CA GLN A 261 -3.31 13.57 8.42
C GLN A 261 -2.83 12.82 7.17
N GLU A 262 -3.13 11.52 7.05
CA GLU A 262 -2.75 10.75 5.87
C GLU A 262 -3.47 11.24 4.61
N LYS A 263 -4.75 11.60 4.71
CA LYS A 263 -5.48 12.21 3.58
C LYS A 263 -4.81 13.51 3.11
N LEU A 264 -4.40 14.38 4.05
CA LEU A 264 -3.64 15.59 3.74
C LEU A 264 -2.31 15.26 3.05
N MET A 265 -1.60 14.24 3.53
CA MET A 265 -0.33 13.80 2.91
C MET A 265 -0.51 13.33 1.47
N TYR A 266 -1.58 12.58 1.17
CA TYR A 266 -1.90 12.19 -0.21
C TYR A 266 -2.29 13.37 -1.09
N LEU A 267 -3.12 14.30 -0.58
CA LEU A 267 -3.47 15.52 -1.31
C LEU A 267 -2.24 16.37 -1.61
N ALA A 268 -1.33 16.53 -0.63
CA ALA A 268 -0.09 17.26 -0.80
C ALA A 268 0.76 16.66 -1.93
N ASP A 269 0.98 15.34 -1.92
CA ASP A 269 1.79 14.68 -2.94
C ASP A 269 1.17 14.77 -4.34
N LEU A 270 -0.15 14.54 -4.47
CA LEU A 270 -0.88 14.69 -5.73
C LEU A 270 -0.79 16.12 -6.28
N ALA A 271 -0.89 17.12 -5.40
CA ALA A 271 -0.81 18.53 -5.73
C ALA A 271 0.62 19.02 -6.02
N GLY A 272 1.65 18.23 -5.65
CA GLY A 272 3.03 18.70 -5.63
C GLY A 272 3.29 19.79 -4.58
N ALA A 273 2.52 19.79 -3.49
CA ALA A 273 2.62 20.72 -2.37
C ALA A 273 3.28 20.06 -1.15
N THR A 274 3.65 20.87 -0.14
CA THR A 274 4.08 20.34 1.15
C THR A 274 2.89 19.98 2.03
N VAL A 275 3.08 19.04 2.96
CA VAL A 275 2.05 18.64 3.93
C VAL A 275 1.61 19.84 4.78
N ASP A 276 2.55 20.72 5.15
CA ASP A 276 2.26 21.92 5.93
C ASP A 276 1.43 22.93 5.14
N ASP A 277 1.70 23.14 3.85
CA ASP A 277 0.87 24.01 3.00
C ASP A 277 -0.53 23.46 2.84
N THR A 278 -0.66 22.15 2.61
CA THR A 278 -1.95 21.48 2.53
C THR A 278 -2.70 21.57 3.85
N LYS A 279 -2.02 21.38 4.99
CA LYS A 279 -2.62 21.57 6.31
C LYS A 279 -3.04 23.02 6.56
N ARG A 280 -2.22 24.01 6.22
CA ARG A 280 -2.59 25.44 6.27
C ARG A 280 -3.81 25.77 5.41
N THR A 281 -4.03 25.01 4.33
CA THR A 281 -5.16 25.21 3.41
C THR A 281 -6.45 24.60 3.97
N PHE A 282 -6.41 23.36 4.47
CA PHE A 282 -7.61 22.61 4.84
C PHE A 282 -7.91 22.61 6.34
N GLU A 283 -6.91 22.83 7.18
CA GLU A 283 -6.99 22.82 8.65
C GLU A 283 -6.19 23.97 9.30
N PRO A 284 -6.37 25.23 8.87
CA PRO A 284 -5.72 26.35 9.52
C PRO A 284 -6.18 26.52 10.97
N VAL A 285 -5.25 27.00 11.79
CA VAL A 285 -5.49 27.45 13.15
C VAL A 285 -5.16 28.94 13.22
N THR A 286 -6.12 29.76 13.65
CA THR A 286 -5.96 31.21 13.80
C THR A 286 -6.21 31.58 15.25
N SER A 287 -5.25 32.28 15.86
CA SER A 287 -5.45 32.89 17.18
C SER A 287 -6.05 34.28 17.02
N ILE A 288 -7.10 34.58 17.80
CA ILE A 288 -7.79 35.88 17.80
C ILE A 288 -7.73 36.42 19.22
N VAL A 289 -7.03 37.54 19.38
CA VAL A 289 -7.06 38.31 20.64
C VAL A 289 -8.45 38.89 20.82
N TRP A 290 -9.07 38.63 21.97
CA TRP A 290 -10.45 39.02 22.22
C TRP A 290 -10.61 40.54 22.39
N ALA A 291 -11.20 41.19 21.39
CA ALA A 291 -11.59 42.60 21.42
C ALA A 291 -13.12 42.80 21.46
N GLY A 292 -13.87 41.76 21.81
CA GLY A 292 -15.33 41.72 21.78
C GLY A 292 -15.90 40.91 20.62
N ARG A 293 -17.19 40.55 20.74
CA ARG A 293 -17.87 39.59 19.84
C ARG A 293 -17.87 40.03 18.38
N VAL A 294 -18.20 41.30 18.12
CA VAL A 294 -18.31 41.84 16.75
C VAL A 294 -16.95 41.82 16.04
N ALA A 295 -15.88 42.22 16.75
CA ALA A 295 -14.53 42.20 16.21
C ALA A 295 -14.06 40.76 15.90
N ALA A 296 -14.29 39.83 16.84
CA ALA A 296 -13.96 38.42 16.63
C ALA A 296 -14.72 37.83 15.42
N GLU A 297 -16.02 38.08 15.32
CA GLU A 297 -16.84 37.58 14.20
C GLU A 297 -16.35 38.12 12.84
N GLN A 298 -16.01 39.40 12.77
CA GLN A 298 -15.48 40.01 11.55
C GLN A 298 -14.13 39.39 11.15
N THR A 299 -13.21 39.22 12.09
CA THR A 299 -11.92 38.55 11.85
C THR A 299 -12.13 37.12 11.35
N MET A 300 -12.99 36.35 12.02
CA MET A 300 -13.28 34.97 11.60
C MET A 300 -13.83 34.90 10.17
N LYS A 301 -14.76 35.80 9.79
CA LYS A 301 -15.31 35.87 8.42
C LYS A 301 -14.22 36.14 7.37
N ILE A 302 -13.28 37.04 7.65
CA ILE A 302 -12.14 37.33 6.77
C ILE A 302 -11.27 36.08 6.58
N HIS A 303 -10.94 35.38 7.68
CA HIS A 303 -10.12 34.17 7.62
C HIS A 303 -10.81 33.01 6.88
N LEU A 304 -12.13 32.85 7.02
CA LEU A 304 -12.90 31.86 6.25
C LEU A 304 -12.89 32.19 4.74
N ALA A 305 -13.06 33.46 4.37
CA ALA A 305 -12.98 33.89 2.97
C ALA A 305 -11.57 33.67 2.38
N ASN A 306 -10.52 33.96 3.15
CA ASN A 306 -9.15 33.69 2.74
C ASN A 306 -8.90 32.17 2.56
N GLN A 307 -9.44 31.34 3.45
CA GLN A 307 -9.32 29.88 3.32
C GLN A 307 -10.03 29.35 2.08
N ASP A 308 -11.23 29.86 1.75
CA ASP A 308 -11.92 29.52 0.49
C ASP A 308 -11.03 29.84 -0.73
N GLN A 309 -10.42 31.02 -0.78
CA GLN A 309 -9.49 31.39 -1.85
C GLN A 309 -8.24 30.50 -1.91
N LEU A 310 -7.70 30.09 -0.76
CA LEU A 310 -6.57 29.16 -0.69
C LEU A 310 -6.96 27.77 -1.21
N ILE A 311 -8.13 27.25 -0.83
CA ILE A 311 -8.64 25.96 -1.32
C ILE A 311 -8.80 25.98 -2.83
N ARG A 312 -9.43 27.04 -3.38
CA ARG A 312 -9.60 27.21 -4.83
C ARG A 312 -8.25 27.28 -5.55
N SER A 313 -7.30 28.04 -5.01
CA SER A 313 -5.96 28.17 -5.57
C SER A 313 -5.20 26.84 -5.55
N PHE A 314 -5.22 26.14 -4.41
CA PHE A 314 -4.61 24.83 -4.25
C PHE A 314 -5.12 23.84 -5.29
N ILE A 315 -6.44 23.79 -5.47
CA ILE A 315 -7.08 22.89 -6.43
C ILE A 315 -6.73 23.29 -7.87
N GLY A 316 -6.80 24.58 -8.20
CA GLY A 316 -6.45 25.08 -9.54
C GLY A 316 -5.00 24.76 -9.93
N GLN A 317 -4.07 24.83 -8.97
CA GLN A 317 -2.68 24.43 -9.18
C GLN A 317 -2.54 22.92 -9.35
N SER A 318 -3.22 22.14 -8.49
CA SER A 318 -3.19 20.67 -8.50
C SER A 318 -3.63 20.08 -9.84
N ARG A 319 -4.59 20.69 -10.55
CA ARG A 319 -5.07 20.20 -11.86
C ARG A 319 -3.94 19.96 -12.88
N LYS A 320 -2.81 20.68 -12.76
CA LYS A 320 -1.66 20.58 -13.67
C LYS A 320 -0.85 19.29 -13.51
N SER A 321 -0.89 18.66 -12.33
CA SER A 321 -0.11 17.44 -12.02
C SER A 321 -0.93 16.15 -12.12
N LEU A 322 -2.27 16.26 -12.11
CA LEU A 322 -3.19 15.13 -12.16
C LEU A 322 -3.35 14.56 -13.57
N ARG A 323 -3.68 13.28 -13.64
CA ARG A 323 -3.90 12.51 -14.87
C ARG A 323 -5.22 11.74 -14.80
N GLY A 324 -5.64 11.25 -15.96
CA GLY A 324 -6.88 10.47 -16.12
C GLY A 324 -8.11 11.34 -16.30
N ASP A 325 -9.25 10.68 -16.46
CA ASP A 325 -10.55 11.34 -16.64
C ASP A 325 -11.21 11.54 -15.28
N TYR A 326 -11.33 12.80 -14.86
CA TYR A 326 -11.96 13.17 -13.58
C TYR A 326 -12.75 14.46 -13.72
N VAL A 327 -13.78 14.61 -12.87
CA VAL A 327 -14.63 15.80 -12.80
C VAL A 327 -14.52 16.38 -11.40
N ILE A 328 -14.16 17.65 -11.34
CA ILE A 328 -14.01 18.41 -10.09
C ILE A 328 -14.90 19.66 -10.06
N ASP A 329 -15.29 20.17 -11.23
CA ASP A 329 -16.17 21.32 -11.37
C ASP A 329 -17.54 21.01 -10.73
N GLY A 330 -18.08 21.96 -9.97
CA GLY A 330 -19.33 21.81 -9.22
C GLY A 330 -19.23 20.97 -7.95
N LEU A 331 -18.05 20.45 -7.58
CA LEU A 331 -17.85 19.80 -6.29
C LEU A 331 -18.06 20.82 -5.16
N ASN A 332 -18.92 20.47 -4.20
CA ASN A 332 -19.21 21.28 -3.02
C ASN A 332 -18.42 20.75 -1.83
N LEU A 333 -17.50 21.57 -1.34
CA LEU A 333 -16.72 21.29 -0.14
C LEU A 333 -17.29 22.08 1.05
N ARG A 334 -17.42 21.42 2.20
CA ARG A 334 -17.97 22.03 3.42
C ARG A 334 -16.85 22.47 4.35
N LEU A 335 -16.62 23.77 4.46
CA LEU A 335 -15.70 24.38 5.40
C LEU A 335 -16.41 24.61 6.75
N THR A 336 -15.96 23.94 7.79
CA THR A 336 -16.59 24.01 9.12
C THR A 336 -15.73 24.85 10.08
N PRO A 337 -16.22 26.00 10.57
CA PRO A 337 -15.53 26.75 11.62
C PRO A 337 -15.68 26.02 12.96
N PHE A 338 -14.60 25.98 13.73
CA PHE A 338 -14.55 25.50 15.10
C PHE A 338 -13.95 26.59 15.98
N VAL A 339 -14.62 26.95 17.08
CA VAL A 339 -14.15 27.97 18.01
C VAL A 339 -13.75 27.28 19.32
N ASP A 340 -12.48 27.38 19.66
CA ASP A 340 -11.92 26.98 20.94
C ASP A 340 -11.76 28.24 21.81
N ASP A 341 -12.66 28.40 22.78
CA ASP A 341 -12.67 29.54 23.68
C ASP A 341 -11.72 29.33 24.86
N ARG A 342 -10.56 29.99 24.80
CA ARG A 342 -9.47 29.90 25.79
C ARG A 342 -9.35 31.18 26.64
N ARG A 343 -10.33 32.08 26.57
CA ARG A 343 -10.37 33.30 27.38
C ARG A 343 -10.56 32.94 28.85
N ARG A 344 -9.99 33.76 29.75
CA ARG A 344 -10.16 33.63 31.20
C ARG A 344 -11.59 33.95 31.64
N SER A 345 -12.28 34.79 30.88
CA SER A 345 -13.67 35.21 31.15
C SER A 345 -14.59 34.89 29.97
N ALA A 346 -15.59 34.03 30.21
CA ALA A 346 -16.58 33.61 29.22
C ALA A 346 -17.93 34.33 29.36
N VAL A 347 -17.95 35.53 29.98
CA VAL A 347 -19.19 36.28 30.25
C VAL A 347 -19.94 36.63 28.95
N VAL A 348 -19.21 36.96 27.89
CA VAL A 348 -19.78 37.15 26.54
C VAL A 348 -19.51 35.90 25.72
N PRO A 349 -20.54 35.20 25.22
CA PRO A 349 -20.34 33.98 24.45
C PRO A 349 -19.59 34.26 23.13
N PRO A 350 -18.81 33.29 22.63
CA PRO A 350 -18.13 33.41 21.35
C PRO A 350 -19.14 33.51 20.18
N PRO A 351 -18.72 34.05 19.01
CA PRO A 351 -19.54 34.01 17.81
C PRO A 351 -19.87 32.57 17.38
N GLU A 352 -21.12 32.33 16.99
CA GLU A 352 -21.52 31.10 16.31
C GLU A 352 -21.46 31.32 14.81
N LEU A 353 -20.64 30.54 14.11
CA LEU A 353 -20.48 30.64 12.66
C LEU A 353 -21.09 29.43 11.97
N GLN A 354 -21.78 29.68 10.88
CA GLN A 354 -22.31 28.63 10.02
C GLN A 354 -21.21 28.08 9.10
N PRO A 355 -21.27 26.78 8.74
CA PRO A 355 -20.39 26.22 7.73
C PRO A 355 -20.50 26.97 6.40
N VAL A 356 -19.35 27.17 5.74
CA VAL A 356 -19.26 27.81 4.42
C VAL A 356 -19.20 26.74 3.34
N GLN A 357 -19.95 26.92 2.26
CA GLN A 357 -19.90 26.04 1.09
C GLN A 357 -18.90 26.60 0.08
N VAL A 358 -17.94 25.76 -0.31
CA VAL A 358 -16.95 26.06 -1.34
C VAL A 358 -17.30 25.25 -2.57
N THR A 359 -18.01 25.86 -3.52
CA THR A 359 -18.31 25.25 -4.82
C THR A 359 -17.16 25.51 -5.78
N LEU A 360 -16.54 24.44 -6.28
CA LEU A 360 -15.42 24.54 -7.20
C LEU A 360 -15.89 24.94 -8.62
N PRO A 361 -15.16 25.86 -9.29
CA PRO A 361 -15.48 26.30 -10.63
C PRO A 361 -15.19 25.22 -11.67
#